data_AF-A0A259HMB7-F1
#
_entry.id   AF-A0A259HMB7-F1
#
_cell.length_a   1.000
_cell.length_b   1.000
_cell.length_c   1.000
_cell.angle_alpha   90.00
_cell.angle_beta   90.00
_cell.angle_gamma   90.00
#
_symmetry.space_group_name_H-M   'P 1'
#
loop_
_entity.id
_entity.type
_entity.pdbx_description
1 polymer ?
#
loop_
_entity_poly.entity_id
_entity_poly.type
_entity_poly.pdbx_seq_one_letter_code
_entity_poly.pdbx_strand_id
1 'polypeptide(L)'
;GDPFTEKLLIEACLELMATDAIVAIQDMGAAGLTSSSVEMATNGKAGIILDMDKVPCREEGMTPYEMMLSESQERMLMVLKPGKEPMAEAIFKKWELDFAVIGEVTDTGHMVLTFQGETVCDIPLGPLAEDAPLYDRPALSLADYKAWANVPPLGTVAESADLGADLVKLIGCPDLANRRWIFEQYDSQVGADTLQKSGGDAAVVRIHGTQKALAMSTDCSPRYCYADPYEGGKQAVAETFRNICAVGARPLAITNCLNFANPQRPEIMAQIVHALDGMGDACRALDYPIVSGNVSLYNESKATGGGSAILPTPAIGGVGLMLDHEVMATIPFKAEGEAIFVIGQNNGHLGQSLWLREIHGLEAGEAPKVDLAAERRHGEFVRELIAQGKVSAVHDVSDGGLLVALAEMAMSSGIGCQLEEIGDQFTAFGEDQGRYIVTSAVADTIQAAGIPMTRIGTTGGNAVFGPGFSVPIATLREANEAFFRDWMEG
;
A
#
# COMPACT_ATOMS: atom_id res chain seq x y z
N GLY A 1 -17.31 3.34 14.76
CA GLY A 1 -18.22 2.44 14.07
C GLY A 1 -18.61 1.29 14.97
N ASP A 2 -19.71 0.64 14.64
CA ASP A 2 -20.17 -0.63 15.18
C ASP A 2 -19.89 -1.75 14.16
N PRO A 3 -18.79 -2.51 14.31
CA PRO A 3 -18.41 -3.54 13.33
C PRO A 3 -19.40 -4.71 13.26
N PHE A 4 -20.25 -4.90 14.29
CA PHE A 4 -21.27 -5.95 14.27
C PHE A 4 -22.41 -5.56 13.33
N THR A 5 -22.90 -4.32 13.44
CA THR A 5 -23.88 -3.77 12.50
C THR A 5 -23.31 -3.69 11.09
N GLU A 6 -22.05 -3.28 10.93
CA GLU A 6 -21.39 -3.25 9.63
C GLU A 6 -21.37 -4.64 8.97
N LYS A 7 -21.09 -5.72 9.73
CA LYS A 7 -21.11 -7.07 9.19
C LYS A 7 -22.49 -7.48 8.68
N LEU A 8 -23.55 -7.18 9.43
CA LEU A 8 -24.94 -7.43 9.01
C LEU A 8 -25.27 -6.63 7.75
N LEU A 9 -24.83 -5.37 7.70
CA LEU A 9 -25.03 -4.47 6.55
C LEU A 9 -24.35 -4.99 5.29
N ILE A 10 -23.12 -5.48 5.39
CA ILE A 10 -22.40 -6.11 4.28
C ILE A 10 -23.19 -7.31 3.73
N GLU A 11 -23.64 -8.22 4.60
CA GLU A 11 -24.40 -9.41 4.17
C GLU A 11 -25.74 -9.05 3.54
N ALA A 12 -26.47 -8.09 4.11
CA ALA A 12 -27.73 -7.61 3.54
C ALA A 12 -27.53 -6.95 2.17
N CYS A 13 -26.46 -6.15 2.01
CA CYS A 13 -26.13 -5.52 0.73
C CYS A 13 -25.71 -6.55 -0.32
N LEU A 14 -24.89 -7.54 0.04
CA LEU A 14 -24.50 -8.65 -0.86
C LEU A 14 -25.71 -9.47 -1.30
N GLU A 15 -26.62 -9.81 -0.37
CA GLU A 15 -27.85 -10.51 -0.69
C GLU A 15 -28.74 -9.69 -1.63
N LEU A 16 -28.90 -8.39 -1.38
CA LEU A 16 -29.70 -7.52 -2.24
C LEU A 16 -29.05 -7.32 -3.62
N MET A 17 -27.73 -7.19 -3.71
CA MET A 17 -26.97 -7.09 -4.96
C MET A 17 -27.06 -8.36 -5.83
N ALA A 18 -27.31 -9.53 -5.21
CA ALA A 18 -27.59 -10.76 -5.95
C ALA A 18 -28.99 -10.79 -6.58
N THR A 19 -29.83 -9.80 -6.28
CA THR A 19 -31.17 -9.65 -6.88
C THR A 19 -31.17 -8.62 -8.01
N ASP A 20 -32.33 -8.46 -8.66
CA ASP A 20 -32.55 -7.43 -9.69
C ASP A 20 -33.20 -6.14 -9.10
N ALA A 21 -33.14 -5.92 -7.79
CA ALA A 21 -33.86 -4.83 -7.10
C ALA A 21 -33.15 -3.46 -7.15
N ILE A 22 -31.83 -3.44 -7.24
CA ILE A 22 -31.01 -2.21 -7.11
C ILE A 22 -30.82 -1.54 -8.46
N VAL A 23 -30.94 -0.21 -8.48
CA VAL A 23 -30.47 0.65 -9.58
C VAL A 23 -29.10 1.23 -9.23
N ALA A 24 -28.95 1.76 -8.01
CA ALA A 24 -27.70 2.30 -7.49
C ALA A 24 -27.62 2.08 -5.96
N ILE A 25 -26.40 2.04 -5.45
CA ILE A 25 -26.08 1.87 -4.03
C ILE A 25 -24.83 2.71 -3.74
N GLN A 26 -24.82 3.44 -2.63
CA GLN A 26 -23.71 4.29 -2.22
C GLN A 26 -23.52 4.20 -0.70
N ASP A 27 -22.27 4.13 -0.26
CA ASP A 27 -21.91 4.27 1.15
C ASP A 27 -22.03 5.72 1.61
N MET A 28 -22.27 5.91 2.90
CA MET A 28 -22.43 7.24 3.48
C MET A 28 -21.23 7.59 4.36
N GLY A 29 -20.26 8.26 3.76
CA GLY A 29 -19.04 8.74 4.42
C GLY A 29 -19.09 10.24 4.76
N ALA A 30 -18.03 10.95 4.36
CA ALA A 30 -17.89 12.39 4.60
C ALA A 30 -19.07 13.18 4.00
N ALA A 31 -19.60 14.15 4.76
CA ALA A 31 -20.83 14.89 4.45
C ALA A 31 -22.12 14.05 4.33
N GLY A 32 -22.12 12.78 4.75
CA GLY A 32 -23.32 11.99 5.04
C GLY A 32 -24.29 11.83 3.87
N LEU A 33 -25.58 12.14 4.12
CA LEU A 33 -26.63 12.09 3.09
C LEU A 33 -26.36 13.08 1.97
N THR A 34 -25.71 14.21 2.26
CA THR A 34 -25.48 15.26 1.27
C THR A 34 -24.62 14.75 0.12
N SER A 35 -23.42 14.25 0.39
CA SER A 35 -22.52 13.72 -0.64
C SER A 35 -23.16 12.54 -1.37
N SER A 36 -23.65 11.55 -0.61
CA SER A 36 -24.18 10.30 -1.15
C SER A 36 -25.37 10.52 -2.08
N SER A 37 -26.31 11.40 -1.71
CA SER A 37 -27.48 11.68 -2.53
C SER A 37 -27.19 12.60 -3.73
N VAL A 38 -26.30 13.59 -3.57
CA VAL A 38 -25.87 14.46 -4.69
C VAL A 38 -25.13 13.64 -5.74
N GLU A 39 -24.17 12.81 -5.33
CA GLU A 39 -23.33 12.03 -6.25
C GLU A 39 -24.16 11.01 -7.03
N MET A 40 -25.02 10.27 -6.35
CA MET A 40 -25.89 9.27 -6.96
C MET A 40 -26.89 9.90 -7.95
N ALA A 41 -27.49 11.05 -7.60
CA ALA A 41 -28.42 11.75 -8.48
C ALA A 41 -27.72 12.40 -9.68
N THR A 42 -26.53 12.97 -9.49
CA THR A 42 -25.73 13.59 -10.57
C THR A 42 -25.28 12.54 -11.58
N ASN A 43 -24.71 11.42 -11.13
CA ASN A 43 -24.30 10.32 -11.99
C ASN A 43 -25.48 9.74 -12.79
N GLY A 44 -26.68 9.73 -12.19
CA GLY A 44 -27.92 9.33 -12.83
C GLY A 44 -28.57 10.39 -13.73
N LYS A 45 -28.04 11.63 -13.77
CA LYS A 45 -28.66 12.81 -14.41
C LYS A 45 -30.11 13.03 -13.99
N ALA A 46 -30.37 12.84 -12.70
CA ALA A 46 -31.70 12.89 -12.10
C ALA A 46 -31.79 13.98 -11.03
N GLY A 47 -33.01 14.29 -10.59
CA GLY A 47 -33.29 15.01 -9.35
C GLY A 47 -33.57 14.04 -8.19
N ILE A 48 -33.68 14.58 -6.99
CA ILE A 48 -34.07 13.81 -5.80
C ILE A 48 -34.95 14.66 -4.88
N ILE A 49 -36.01 14.05 -4.36
CA ILE A 49 -36.82 14.62 -3.28
C ILE A 49 -36.63 13.74 -2.06
N LEU A 50 -36.19 14.31 -0.95
CA LEU A 50 -36.05 13.62 0.32
C LEU A 50 -36.99 14.22 1.37
N ASP A 51 -37.68 13.33 2.06
CA ASP A 51 -38.58 13.62 3.18
C ASP A 51 -37.82 13.40 4.49
N MET A 52 -37.40 14.50 5.11
CA MET A 52 -36.56 14.50 6.31
C MET A 52 -37.29 13.92 7.52
N ASP A 53 -38.62 13.93 7.54
CA ASP A 53 -39.41 13.30 8.60
C ASP A 53 -39.31 11.76 8.57
N LYS A 54 -38.88 11.18 7.45
CA LYS A 54 -38.71 9.72 7.28
C LYS A 54 -37.29 9.25 7.52
N VAL A 55 -36.32 10.15 7.68
CA VAL A 55 -34.93 9.79 7.92
C VAL A 55 -34.81 9.22 9.34
N PRO A 56 -34.37 7.95 9.51
CA PRO A 56 -34.18 7.39 10.84
C PRO A 56 -33.16 8.19 11.63
N CYS A 57 -33.58 8.68 12.80
CA CYS A 57 -32.74 9.51 13.67
C CYS A 57 -32.48 8.79 15.00
N ARG A 58 -31.23 8.85 15.45
CA ARG A 58 -30.84 8.32 16.77
C ARG A 58 -31.16 9.31 17.89
N GLU A 59 -31.16 10.59 17.59
CA GLU A 59 -31.32 11.68 18.56
C GLU A 59 -32.64 12.43 18.29
N GLU A 60 -33.30 12.85 19.36
CA GLU A 60 -34.52 13.66 19.26
C GLU A 60 -34.18 15.09 18.84
N GLY A 61 -35.06 15.70 18.04
CA GLY A 61 -34.95 17.12 17.70
C GLY A 61 -33.86 17.47 16.68
N MET A 62 -33.30 16.47 15.97
CA MET A 62 -32.37 16.73 14.86
C MET A 62 -33.03 17.62 13.80
N THR A 63 -32.26 18.61 13.34
CA THR A 63 -32.64 19.49 12.24
C THR A 63 -32.32 18.85 10.89
N PRO A 64 -32.96 19.28 9.78
CA PRO A 64 -32.59 18.82 8.43
C PRO A 64 -31.11 18.99 8.11
N TYR A 65 -30.48 20.07 8.60
CA TYR A 65 -29.05 20.32 8.43
C TYR A 65 -28.20 19.23 9.10
N GLU A 66 -28.51 18.88 10.36
CA GLU A 66 -27.81 17.83 11.09
C GLU A 66 -28.05 16.46 10.49
N MET A 67 -29.27 16.15 10.03
CA MET A 67 -29.58 14.89 9.33
C MET A 67 -28.75 14.75 8.05
N MET A 68 -28.64 15.83 7.26
CA MET A 68 -27.97 15.82 5.96
C MET A 68 -26.45 15.72 6.06
N LEU A 69 -25.83 16.37 7.05
CA LEU A 69 -24.37 16.41 7.21
C LEU A 69 -23.84 15.46 8.27
N SER A 70 -24.71 14.75 9.00
CA SER A 70 -24.29 13.73 9.95
C SER A 70 -23.43 12.68 9.25
N GLU A 71 -22.28 12.37 9.85
CA GLU A 71 -21.34 11.31 9.44
C GLU A 71 -21.47 10.08 10.35
N SER A 72 -22.69 9.83 10.87
CA SER A 72 -23.00 8.57 11.55
C SER A 72 -22.59 7.38 10.68
N GLN A 73 -21.92 6.42 11.28
CA GLN A 73 -21.33 5.27 10.61
C GLN A 73 -22.39 4.21 10.26
N GLU A 74 -22.00 3.18 9.50
CA GLU A 74 -22.83 2.01 9.13
C GLU A 74 -24.16 2.36 8.44
N ARG A 75 -24.13 3.28 7.47
CA ARG A 75 -25.30 3.65 6.66
C ARG A 75 -25.04 3.47 5.17
N MET A 76 -26.06 3.02 4.45
CA MET A 76 -26.07 2.90 3.00
C MET A 76 -27.28 3.62 2.43
N LEU A 77 -27.08 4.33 1.31
CA LEU A 77 -28.15 4.91 0.52
C LEU A 77 -28.35 4.06 -0.74
N MET A 78 -29.61 3.80 -1.11
CA MET A 78 -29.94 2.91 -2.22
C MET A 78 -31.06 3.51 -3.08
N VAL A 79 -30.94 3.37 -4.40
CA VAL A 79 -32.05 3.58 -5.34
C VAL A 79 -32.55 2.21 -5.76
N LEU A 80 -33.80 1.94 -5.45
CA LEU A 80 -34.47 0.68 -5.79
C LEU A 80 -35.34 0.87 -7.03
N LYS A 81 -35.54 -0.21 -7.78
CA LYS A 81 -36.55 -0.21 -8.85
C LYS A 81 -37.96 -0.07 -8.23
N PRO A 82 -38.88 0.65 -8.89
CA PRO A 82 -40.24 0.82 -8.39
C PRO A 82 -40.92 -0.53 -8.07
N GLY A 83 -41.50 -0.63 -6.87
CA GLY A 83 -42.19 -1.84 -6.41
C GLY A 83 -41.27 -2.92 -5.82
N LYS A 84 -39.95 -2.68 -5.73
CA LYS A 84 -38.98 -3.58 -5.08
C LYS A 84 -38.69 -3.21 -3.63
N GLU A 85 -39.27 -2.13 -3.12
CA GLU A 85 -39.09 -1.65 -1.75
C GLU A 85 -39.45 -2.72 -0.71
N PRO A 86 -40.60 -3.45 -0.81
CA PRO A 86 -40.92 -4.51 0.15
C PRO A 86 -39.94 -5.69 0.13
N MET A 87 -39.30 -5.95 -1.02
CA MET A 87 -38.27 -6.99 -1.14
C MET A 87 -36.99 -6.56 -0.43
N ALA A 88 -36.54 -5.33 -0.66
CA ALA A 88 -35.37 -4.78 0.02
C ALA A 88 -35.61 -4.72 1.53
N GLU A 89 -36.76 -4.20 1.98
CA GLU A 89 -37.12 -4.15 3.40
C GLU A 89 -37.09 -5.55 4.05
N ALA A 90 -37.63 -6.57 3.38
CA ALA A 90 -37.61 -7.94 3.90
C ALA A 90 -36.18 -8.50 4.05
N ILE A 91 -35.28 -8.20 3.11
CA ILE A 91 -33.86 -8.60 3.19
C ILE A 91 -33.19 -7.91 4.39
N PHE A 92 -33.32 -6.59 4.52
CA PHE A 92 -32.67 -5.85 5.61
C PHE A 92 -33.24 -6.25 6.98
N LYS A 93 -34.56 -6.43 7.10
CA LYS A 93 -35.19 -6.91 8.35
C LYS A 93 -34.79 -8.34 8.71
N LYS A 94 -34.54 -9.22 7.73
CA LYS A 94 -33.98 -10.57 7.97
C LYS A 94 -32.61 -10.51 8.64
N TRP A 95 -31.80 -9.51 8.31
CA TRP A 95 -30.49 -9.25 8.92
C TRP A 95 -30.57 -8.32 10.14
N GLU A 96 -31.76 -8.10 10.70
CA GLU A 96 -32.00 -7.24 11.87
C GLU A 96 -31.60 -5.77 11.67
N LEU A 97 -31.60 -5.29 10.43
CA LEU A 97 -31.31 -3.90 10.08
C LEU A 97 -32.58 -3.08 9.88
N ASP A 98 -32.47 -1.78 10.16
CA ASP A 98 -33.51 -0.82 9.81
C ASP A 98 -33.47 -0.44 8.34
N PHE A 99 -34.66 -0.17 7.80
CA PHE A 99 -34.86 0.22 6.41
C PHE A 99 -35.95 1.29 6.37
N ALA A 100 -35.72 2.35 5.62
CA ALA A 100 -36.68 3.44 5.45
C ALA A 100 -36.62 3.97 4.01
N VAL A 101 -37.79 4.12 3.39
CA VAL A 101 -37.92 4.84 2.12
C VAL A 101 -38.04 6.32 2.45
N ILE A 102 -36.94 7.05 2.28
CA ILE A 102 -36.82 8.45 2.68
C ILE A 102 -37.10 9.45 1.55
N GLY A 103 -37.38 8.97 0.33
CA GLY A 103 -37.54 9.85 -0.81
C GLY A 103 -37.69 9.12 -2.15
N GLU A 104 -37.66 9.90 -3.23
CA GLU A 104 -37.79 9.43 -4.59
C GLU A 104 -36.84 10.16 -5.55
N VAL A 105 -36.44 9.45 -6.61
CA VAL A 105 -35.66 10.02 -7.72
C VAL A 105 -36.63 10.69 -8.69
N THR A 106 -36.27 11.88 -9.18
CA THR A 106 -37.10 12.68 -10.09
C THR A 106 -36.35 13.03 -11.36
N ASP A 107 -37.01 13.66 -12.33
CA ASP A 107 -36.42 14.17 -13.57
C ASP A 107 -36.15 15.69 -13.51
N THR A 108 -36.26 16.31 -12.34
CA THR A 108 -36.18 17.77 -12.18
C THR A 108 -34.75 18.31 -12.23
N GLY A 109 -33.75 17.47 -11.94
CA GLY A 109 -32.35 17.89 -11.78
C GLY A 109 -32.07 18.71 -10.51
N HIS A 110 -33.03 18.74 -9.58
CA HIS A 110 -32.93 19.45 -8.31
C HIS A 110 -32.87 18.46 -7.14
N MET A 111 -32.17 18.86 -6.07
CA MET A 111 -32.30 18.28 -4.75
C MET A 111 -33.30 19.11 -3.95
N VAL A 112 -34.41 18.48 -3.58
CA VAL A 112 -35.46 19.10 -2.75
C VAL A 112 -35.54 18.35 -1.44
N LEU A 113 -35.46 19.08 -0.33
CA LEU A 113 -35.64 18.53 1.01
C LEU A 113 -36.95 19.07 1.59
N THR A 114 -37.82 18.18 2.07
CA THR A 114 -39.04 18.55 2.80
C THR A 114 -38.94 18.15 4.26
N PHE A 115 -39.41 19.00 5.16
CA PHE A 115 -39.46 18.72 6.60
C PHE A 115 -40.68 19.38 7.22
N GLN A 116 -41.45 18.64 8.00
CA GLN A 116 -42.68 19.09 8.66
C GLN A 116 -43.69 19.74 7.69
N GLY A 117 -43.73 19.23 6.46
CA GLY A 117 -44.61 19.72 5.40
C GLY A 117 -44.12 20.98 4.65
N GLU A 118 -42.93 21.49 4.97
CA GLU A 118 -42.32 22.64 4.28
C GLU A 118 -41.10 22.23 3.44
N THR A 119 -40.86 22.91 2.32
CA THR A 119 -39.61 22.78 1.56
C THR A 119 -38.51 23.59 2.25
N VAL A 120 -37.54 22.90 2.83
CA VAL A 120 -36.44 23.51 3.59
C VAL A 120 -35.16 23.69 2.77
N CYS A 121 -35.07 23.03 1.62
CA CYS A 121 -33.98 23.19 0.65
C CYS A 121 -34.48 22.87 -0.77
N ASP A 122 -34.06 23.67 -1.74
CA ASP A 122 -34.28 23.43 -3.17
C ASP A 122 -33.08 24.00 -3.93
N ILE A 123 -32.20 23.12 -4.41
CA ILE A 123 -30.95 23.48 -5.08
C ILE A 123 -30.72 22.63 -6.32
N PRO A 124 -30.15 23.20 -7.41
CA PRO A 124 -29.76 22.42 -8.57
C PRO A 124 -28.59 21.49 -8.23
N LEU A 125 -28.64 20.25 -8.72
CA LEU A 125 -27.61 19.23 -8.42
C LEU A 125 -26.30 19.46 -9.18
N GLY A 126 -26.37 19.83 -10.45
CA GLY A 126 -25.19 19.98 -11.32
C GLY A 126 -24.06 20.81 -10.69
N PRO A 127 -24.34 22.04 -10.21
CA PRO A 127 -23.31 22.90 -9.63
C PRO A 127 -22.65 22.39 -8.35
N LEU A 128 -23.29 21.47 -7.61
CA LEU A 128 -22.77 20.94 -6.35
C LEU A 128 -21.73 19.84 -6.56
N ALA A 129 -21.82 19.11 -7.67
CA ALA A 129 -20.96 17.97 -7.97
C ALA A 129 -19.88 18.29 -9.02
N GLU A 130 -20.24 19.02 -10.09
CA GLU A 130 -19.37 19.16 -11.27
C GLU A 130 -18.70 20.55 -11.39
N ASP A 131 -19.24 21.58 -10.73
CA ASP A 131 -18.77 22.97 -10.91
C ASP A 131 -17.84 23.48 -9.78
N ALA A 132 -17.26 22.57 -8.99
CA ALA A 132 -16.27 22.96 -7.99
C ALA A 132 -15.05 23.64 -8.68
N PRO A 133 -14.64 24.86 -8.28
CA PRO A 133 -13.55 25.57 -8.93
C PRO A 133 -12.24 24.76 -8.90
N LEU A 134 -11.67 24.50 -10.07
CA LEU A 134 -10.35 23.91 -10.20
C LEU A 134 -9.27 25.00 -10.06
N TYR A 135 -8.26 24.73 -9.23
CA TYR A 135 -7.17 25.67 -9.00
C TYR A 135 -5.91 25.20 -9.73
N ASP A 136 -5.39 26.04 -10.63
CA ASP A 136 -4.03 25.90 -11.14
C ASP A 136 -3.07 26.55 -10.14
N ARG A 137 -2.32 25.73 -9.41
CA ARG A 137 -1.41 26.18 -8.35
C ARG A 137 0.02 26.21 -8.87
N PRO A 138 0.79 27.27 -8.58
CA PRO A 138 2.20 27.30 -8.96
C PRO A 138 2.96 26.17 -8.25
N ALA A 139 3.78 25.45 -9.00
CA ALA A 139 4.71 24.44 -8.50
C ALA A 139 6.15 24.84 -8.90
N LEU A 140 7.12 24.56 -8.03
CA LEU A 140 8.53 24.69 -8.39
C LEU A 140 8.90 23.66 -9.48
N SER A 141 9.86 24.03 -10.34
CA SER A 141 10.53 23.03 -11.18
C SER A 141 11.24 22.00 -10.31
N LEU A 142 11.52 20.80 -10.84
CA LEU A 142 12.21 19.77 -10.05
C LEU A 142 13.59 20.26 -9.57
N ALA A 143 14.30 21.05 -10.40
CA ALA A 143 15.58 21.63 -10.03
C ALA A 143 15.46 22.65 -8.89
N ASP A 144 14.46 23.53 -8.95
CA ASP A 144 14.20 24.52 -7.90
C ASP A 144 13.72 23.86 -6.60
N TYR A 145 12.92 22.80 -6.71
CA TYR A 145 12.53 21.98 -5.57
C TYR A 145 13.74 21.36 -4.90
N LYS A 146 14.65 20.72 -5.65
CA LYS A 146 15.86 20.12 -5.09
C LYS A 146 16.77 21.15 -4.41
N ALA A 147 16.88 22.34 -5.00
CA ALA A 147 17.57 23.46 -4.37
C ALA A 147 16.91 23.91 -3.06
N TRP A 148 15.56 23.90 -2.99
CA TRP A 148 14.80 24.21 -1.78
C TRP A 148 14.92 23.11 -0.71
N ALA A 149 14.77 21.84 -1.09
CA ALA A 149 14.89 20.69 -0.19
C ALA A 149 16.30 20.60 0.39
N ASN A 150 17.31 21.04 -0.39
CA ASN A 150 18.68 21.22 0.05
C ASN A 150 19.26 19.98 0.74
N VAL A 151 18.92 18.80 0.20
CA VAL A 151 19.47 17.53 0.65
C VAL A 151 20.99 17.53 0.40
N PRO A 152 21.82 17.28 1.43
CA PRO A 152 23.27 17.27 1.25
C PRO A 152 23.70 16.22 0.23
N PRO A 153 24.72 16.48 -0.60
CA PRO A 153 25.27 15.44 -1.47
C PRO A 153 25.91 14.34 -0.62
N LEU A 154 25.90 13.10 -1.11
CA LEU A 154 26.42 11.92 -0.38
C LEU A 154 27.88 12.09 0.07
N GLY A 155 28.72 12.71 -0.77
CA GLY A 155 30.15 12.88 -0.50
C GLY A 155 30.90 11.55 -0.39
N THR A 156 31.97 11.54 0.40
CA THR A 156 32.71 10.32 0.72
C THR A 156 32.00 9.57 1.85
N VAL A 157 31.57 8.34 1.58
CA VAL A 157 30.98 7.45 2.57
C VAL A 157 32.09 6.78 3.38
N ALA A 158 32.00 6.83 4.71
CA ALA A 158 32.93 6.12 5.57
C ALA A 158 32.75 4.59 5.42
N GLU A 159 33.86 3.84 5.44
CA GLU A 159 33.79 2.38 5.41
C GLU A 159 33.12 1.83 6.67
N SER A 160 32.36 0.74 6.53
CA SER A 160 31.86 0.01 7.69
C SER A 160 33.02 -0.62 8.46
N ALA A 161 32.99 -0.48 9.79
CA ALA A 161 33.96 -1.14 10.66
C ALA A 161 33.63 -2.63 10.88
N ASP A 162 32.34 -2.99 10.84
CA ASP A 162 31.82 -4.33 11.06
C ASP A 162 30.41 -4.44 10.44
N LEU A 163 30.33 -5.09 9.26
CA LEU A 163 29.07 -5.30 8.56
C LEU A 163 28.07 -6.13 9.40
N GLY A 164 28.55 -7.03 10.26
CA GLY A 164 27.68 -7.81 11.13
C GLY A 164 27.03 -6.96 12.21
N ALA A 165 27.80 -6.05 12.81
CA ALA A 165 27.28 -5.09 13.78
C ALA A 165 26.28 -4.11 13.14
N ASP A 166 26.59 -3.62 11.94
CA ASP A 166 25.69 -2.74 11.19
C ASP A 166 24.36 -3.43 10.85
N LEU A 167 24.41 -4.69 10.43
CA LEU A 167 23.22 -5.50 10.16
C LEU A 167 22.33 -5.66 11.41
N VAL A 168 22.92 -5.98 12.56
CA VAL A 168 22.17 -6.10 13.83
C VAL A 168 21.50 -4.77 14.19
N LYS A 169 22.22 -3.64 14.02
CA LYS A 169 21.67 -2.32 14.30
C LYS A 169 20.52 -1.97 13.36
N LEU A 170 20.66 -2.25 12.06
CA LEU A 170 19.61 -1.98 11.07
C LEU A 170 18.35 -2.77 11.33
N ILE A 171 18.46 -4.08 11.56
CA ILE A 171 17.29 -4.95 11.77
C ILE A 171 16.48 -4.60 13.02
N GLY A 172 17.10 -3.93 14.00
CA GLY A 172 16.43 -3.41 15.18
C GLY A 172 15.89 -1.98 15.03
N CYS A 173 16.10 -1.30 13.90
CA CYS A 173 15.57 0.05 13.71
C CYS A 173 14.06 0.03 13.43
N PRO A 174 13.31 1.11 13.74
CA PRO A 174 11.86 1.13 13.60
C PRO A 174 11.34 0.77 12.21
N ASP A 175 12.08 1.15 11.17
CA ASP A 175 11.72 0.94 9.76
C ASP A 175 11.84 -0.55 9.36
N LEU A 176 12.69 -1.34 10.01
CA LEU A 176 12.95 -2.76 9.69
C LEU A 176 12.51 -3.74 10.79
N ALA A 177 12.13 -3.23 11.96
CA ALA A 177 11.70 -4.06 13.08
C ALA A 177 10.47 -4.90 12.75
N ASN A 178 10.34 -6.03 13.44
CA ASN A 178 9.23 -6.94 13.25
C ASN A 178 7.89 -6.27 13.59
N ARG A 179 6.97 -6.22 12.64
CA ARG A 179 5.61 -5.68 12.84
C ARG A 179 4.65 -6.67 13.53
N ARG A 180 5.15 -7.78 14.08
CA ARG A 180 4.37 -8.83 14.76
C ARG A 180 3.42 -8.31 15.82
N TRP A 181 3.90 -7.40 16.65
CA TRP A 181 3.06 -6.78 17.68
C TRP A 181 1.79 -6.13 17.10
N ILE A 182 1.88 -5.57 15.88
CA ILE A 182 0.74 -4.96 15.18
C ILE A 182 -0.18 -6.06 14.63
N PHE A 183 0.34 -7.00 13.84
CA PHE A 183 -0.52 -7.91 13.09
C PHE A 183 -1.12 -9.05 13.92
N GLU A 184 -0.56 -9.40 15.08
CA GLU A 184 -1.15 -10.40 15.98
C GLU A 184 -2.39 -9.90 16.73
N GLN A 185 -2.67 -8.59 16.68
CA GLN A 185 -3.92 -8.01 17.20
C GLN A 185 -5.12 -8.31 16.31
N TYR A 186 -4.90 -8.72 15.07
CA TYR A 186 -5.93 -8.94 14.07
C TYR A 186 -6.04 -10.42 13.71
N ASP A 187 -7.26 -10.87 13.41
CA ASP A 187 -7.45 -12.19 12.84
C ASP A 187 -7.04 -12.20 11.36
N SER A 188 -6.34 -13.27 10.96
CA SER A 188 -5.90 -13.50 9.58
C SER A 188 -6.37 -14.85 9.03
N GLN A 189 -7.33 -15.51 9.69
CA GLN A 189 -7.73 -16.89 9.42
C GLN A 189 -9.21 -17.06 9.13
N VAL A 190 -10.07 -16.09 9.47
CA VAL A 190 -11.49 -16.08 9.13
C VAL A 190 -11.64 -16.25 7.61
N GLY A 191 -12.46 -17.21 7.20
CA GLY A 191 -12.63 -17.63 5.81
C GLY A 191 -11.67 -18.74 5.34
N ALA A 192 -10.60 -19.03 6.09
CA ALA A 192 -9.61 -20.09 5.81
C ALA A 192 -8.94 -19.99 4.41
N ASP A 193 -8.89 -18.79 3.85
CA ASP A 193 -8.36 -18.53 2.51
C ASP A 193 -7.03 -17.74 2.49
N THR A 194 -6.53 -17.27 3.63
CA THR A 194 -5.21 -16.64 3.73
C THR A 194 -4.09 -17.68 3.57
N LEU A 195 -3.34 -17.60 2.47
CA LEU A 195 -2.22 -18.50 2.14
C LEU A 195 -0.89 -17.97 2.67
N GLN A 196 -0.64 -16.68 2.50
CA GLN A 196 0.52 -15.98 3.06
C GLN A 196 0.02 -14.87 3.99
N LYS A 197 0.43 -14.94 5.25
CA LYS A 197 0.17 -13.94 6.29
C LYS A 197 1.25 -12.84 6.24
N SER A 198 1.12 -11.86 7.13
CA SER A 198 2.14 -10.82 7.35
C SER A 198 3.54 -11.42 7.58
N GLY A 199 4.58 -10.73 7.12
CA GLY A 199 5.98 -11.16 7.24
C GLY A 199 6.60 -11.76 5.97
N GLY A 200 6.04 -11.46 4.79
CA GLY A 200 6.67 -11.67 3.49
C GLY A 200 6.34 -10.50 2.56
N ASP A 201 6.77 -10.57 1.29
CA ASP A 201 6.67 -9.44 0.35
C ASP A 201 5.22 -8.99 0.08
N ALA A 202 4.27 -9.92 0.00
CA ALA A 202 2.86 -9.63 -0.24
C ALA A 202 1.94 -10.56 0.57
N ALA A 203 0.77 -10.07 0.97
CA ALA A 203 -0.29 -10.91 1.48
C ALA A 203 -0.91 -11.70 0.32
N VAL A 204 -1.24 -12.98 0.53
CA VAL A 204 -1.87 -13.82 -0.51
C VAL A 204 -3.12 -14.48 0.03
N VAL A 205 -4.26 -14.22 -0.64
CA VAL A 205 -5.58 -14.74 -0.26
C VAL A 205 -6.16 -15.52 -1.43
N ARG A 206 -6.49 -16.79 -1.20
CA ARG A 206 -7.14 -17.66 -2.18
C ARG A 206 -8.54 -17.17 -2.51
N ILE A 207 -8.92 -17.31 -3.78
CA ILE A 207 -10.31 -17.17 -4.20
C ILE A 207 -11.01 -18.51 -3.91
N HIS A 208 -11.93 -18.49 -2.94
CA HIS A 208 -12.61 -19.67 -2.43
C HIS A 208 -13.12 -20.61 -3.55
N GLY A 209 -12.88 -21.91 -3.40
CA GLY A 209 -13.30 -22.92 -4.38
C GLY A 209 -12.53 -22.92 -5.70
N THR A 210 -11.41 -22.20 -5.81
CA THR A 210 -10.55 -22.16 -7.01
C THR A 210 -9.07 -22.34 -6.64
N GLN A 211 -8.21 -22.56 -7.64
CA GLN A 211 -6.75 -22.50 -7.46
C GLN A 211 -6.17 -21.08 -7.57
N LYS A 212 -7.02 -20.08 -7.83
CA LYS A 212 -6.57 -18.70 -7.98
C LYS A 212 -6.36 -18.06 -6.62
N ALA A 213 -5.46 -17.09 -6.56
CA ALA A 213 -5.27 -16.24 -5.39
C ALA A 213 -5.02 -14.79 -5.79
N LEU A 214 -5.34 -13.86 -4.90
CA LEU A 214 -5.00 -12.45 -5.00
C LEU A 214 -3.78 -12.18 -4.13
N ALA A 215 -2.79 -11.49 -4.69
CA ALA A 215 -1.65 -10.96 -3.97
C ALA A 215 -1.83 -9.46 -3.74
N MET A 216 -1.45 -8.95 -2.57
CA MET A 216 -1.62 -7.56 -2.18
C MET A 216 -0.37 -7.05 -1.46
N SER A 217 0.12 -5.88 -1.86
CA SER A 217 1.26 -5.19 -1.22
C SER A 217 0.93 -3.72 -1.01
N THR A 218 1.60 -3.07 -0.06
CA THR A 218 1.52 -1.62 0.13
C THR A 218 2.91 -1.04 0.36
N ASP A 219 3.29 -0.03 -0.43
CA ASP A 219 4.68 0.43 -0.48
C ASP A 219 4.78 1.96 -0.61
N CYS A 220 5.77 2.53 0.07
CA CYS A 220 6.16 3.93 0.02
C CYS A 220 7.44 4.15 0.81
N SER A 221 8.42 4.84 0.23
CA SER A 221 9.61 5.32 0.94
C SER A 221 9.62 6.85 0.96
N PRO A 222 9.05 7.50 2.00
CA PRO A 222 8.88 8.95 2.04
C PRO A 222 10.20 9.74 1.97
N ARG A 223 11.31 9.16 2.46
CA ARG A 223 12.66 9.75 2.36
C ARG A 223 13.13 9.89 0.91
N TYR A 224 12.80 8.92 0.05
CA TYR A 224 13.06 9.03 -1.39
C TYR A 224 12.18 10.09 -2.03
N CYS A 225 10.90 10.13 -1.66
CA CYS A 225 9.95 11.14 -2.15
C CYS A 225 10.36 12.57 -1.75
N TYR A 226 10.98 12.75 -0.60
CA TYR A 226 11.51 14.04 -0.16
C TYR A 226 12.80 14.43 -0.90
N ALA A 227 13.73 13.50 -1.12
CA ALA A 227 14.98 13.80 -1.81
C ALA A 227 14.79 14.05 -3.31
N ASP A 228 13.96 13.24 -3.97
CA ASP A 228 13.60 13.39 -5.37
C ASP A 228 12.15 12.88 -5.58
N PRO A 229 11.13 13.77 -5.55
CA PRO A 229 9.74 13.35 -5.62
C PRO A 229 9.42 12.54 -6.88
N TYR A 230 10.09 12.81 -8.00
CA TYR A 230 9.90 12.05 -9.23
C TYR A 230 10.42 10.61 -9.11
N GLU A 231 11.62 10.42 -8.58
CA GLU A 231 12.12 9.05 -8.35
C GLU A 231 11.40 8.35 -7.20
N GLY A 232 11.03 9.05 -6.14
CA GLY A 232 10.28 8.48 -5.01
C GLY A 232 8.88 8.01 -5.42
N GLY A 233 8.12 8.82 -6.18
CA GLY A 233 6.82 8.41 -6.70
C GLY A 233 6.92 7.23 -7.67
N LYS A 234 7.97 7.21 -8.51
CA LYS A 234 8.28 6.09 -9.40
C LYS A 234 8.64 4.81 -8.62
N GLN A 235 9.44 4.95 -7.56
CA GLN A 235 9.91 3.84 -6.72
C GLN A 235 8.77 3.20 -5.95
N ALA A 236 7.84 3.98 -5.38
CA ALA A 236 6.70 3.44 -4.64
C ALA A 236 5.83 2.48 -5.50
N VAL A 237 5.63 2.80 -6.78
CA VAL A 237 4.93 1.92 -7.75
C VAL A 237 5.78 0.70 -8.14
N ALA A 238 7.09 0.91 -8.31
CA ALA A 238 8.02 -0.16 -8.69
C ALA A 238 8.17 -1.22 -7.59
N GLU A 239 8.25 -0.82 -6.33
CA GLU A 239 8.34 -1.72 -5.18
C GLU A 239 7.05 -2.53 -4.98
N THR A 240 5.88 -1.89 -5.07
CA THR A 240 4.60 -2.64 -5.07
C THR A 240 4.53 -3.67 -6.20
N PHE A 241 4.98 -3.30 -7.40
CA PHE A 241 5.07 -4.24 -8.52
C PHE A 241 6.00 -5.41 -8.21
N ARG A 242 7.16 -5.13 -7.62
CA ARG A 242 8.21 -6.09 -7.27
C ARG A 242 7.72 -7.10 -6.23
N ASN A 243 7.10 -6.63 -5.16
CA ASN A 243 6.57 -7.44 -4.08
C ASN A 243 5.47 -8.40 -4.56
N ILE A 244 4.59 -7.94 -5.47
CA ILE A 244 3.60 -8.82 -6.11
C ILE A 244 4.27 -9.87 -7.00
N CYS A 245 5.34 -9.52 -7.72
CA CYS A 245 6.08 -10.46 -8.54
C CYS A 245 6.84 -11.50 -7.70
N ALA A 246 7.36 -11.11 -6.53
CA ALA A 246 8.14 -11.96 -5.63
C ALA A 246 7.35 -13.20 -5.16
N VAL A 247 6.04 -13.06 -4.95
CA VAL A 247 5.17 -14.20 -4.61
C VAL A 247 4.72 -15.02 -5.82
N GLY A 248 4.95 -14.53 -7.04
CA GLY A 248 4.59 -15.19 -8.30
C GLY A 248 3.30 -14.68 -8.97
N ALA A 249 2.62 -13.70 -8.37
CA ALA A 249 1.38 -13.15 -8.91
C ALA A 249 1.64 -12.17 -10.05
N ARG A 250 0.68 -12.04 -10.98
CA ARG A 250 0.70 -11.02 -12.03
C ARG A 250 0.14 -9.70 -11.50
N PRO A 251 0.92 -8.60 -11.46
CA PRO A 251 0.39 -7.27 -11.13
C PRO A 251 -0.76 -6.90 -12.08
N LEU A 252 -1.84 -6.33 -11.53
CA LEU A 252 -3.05 -5.97 -12.30
C LEU A 252 -3.41 -4.49 -12.22
N ALA A 253 -3.45 -3.94 -11.02
CA ALA A 253 -3.83 -2.55 -10.77
C ALA A 253 -3.31 -2.05 -9.43
N ILE A 254 -3.28 -0.73 -9.27
CA ILE A 254 -2.95 -0.07 -8.02
C ILE A 254 -4.05 0.88 -7.56
N THR A 255 -4.06 1.14 -6.26
CA THR A 255 -4.72 2.28 -5.63
C THR A 255 -3.66 3.19 -5.03
N ASN A 256 -3.87 4.51 -5.04
CA ASN A 256 -2.94 5.45 -4.41
C ASN A 256 -3.58 6.17 -3.22
N CYS A 257 -2.83 6.31 -2.13
CA CYS A 257 -3.20 7.12 -0.98
C CYS A 257 -2.21 8.28 -0.88
N LEU A 258 -2.58 9.42 -1.48
CA LEU A 258 -1.73 10.59 -1.60
C LEU A 258 -1.82 11.42 -0.33
N ASN A 259 -0.75 11.45 0.47
CA ASN A 259 -0.67 12.26 1.69
C ASN A 259 0.41 13.32 1.52
N PHE A 260 -0.03 14.58 1.42
CA PHE A 260 0.84 15.73 1.26
C PHE A 260 0.45 16.87 2.20
N ALA A 261 1.37 17.80 2.42
CA ALA A 261 1.15 18.99 3.23
C ALA A 261 0.32 20.05 2.46
N ASN A 262 0.43 21.31 2.85
CA ASN A 262 -0.36 22.40 2.26
C ASN A 262 0.02 22.68 0.78
N PRO A 263 -0.86 22.41 -0.21
CA PRO A 263 -0.56 22.57 -1.64
C PRO A 263 -0.51 24.03 -2.10
N GLN A 264 -0.81 25.00 -1.22
CA GLN A 264 -0.70 26.42 -1.54
C GLN A 264 0.77 26.89 -1.59
N ARG A 265 1.69 26.10 -1.04
CA ARG A 265 3.14 26.35 -1.05
C ARG A 265 3.77 25.73 -2.31
N PRO A 266 4.45 26.50 -3.18
CA PRO A 266 4.98 25.99 -4.44
C PRO A 266 5.93 24.79 -4.31
N GLU A 267 6.69 24.72 -3.22
CA GLU A 267 7.58 23.61 -2.92
C GLU A 267 6.83 22.32 -2.55
N ILE A 268 5.67 22.42 -1.90
CA ILE A 268 4.83 21.27 -1.58
C ILE A 268 4.03 20.85 -2.80
N MET A 269 3.54 21.81 -3.59
CA MET A 269 2.91 21.52 -4.87
C MET A 269 3.88 20.80 -5.82
N ALA A 270 5.17 21.15 -5.79
CA ALA A 270 6.20 20.43 -6.53
C ALA A 270 6.34 18.96 -6.10
N GLN A 271 6.26 18.66 -4.79
CA GLN A 271 6.24 17.27 -4.31
C GLN A 271 5.08 16.49 -4.93
N ILE A 272 3.88 17.08 -4.96
CA ILE A 272 2.68 16.45 -5.51
C ILE A 272 2.84 16.19 -7.01
N VAL A 273 3.19 17.23 -7.78
CA VAL A 273 3.28 17.15 -9.25
C VAL A 273 4.34 16.14 -9.67
N HIS A 274 5.57 16.27 -9.17
CA HIS A 274 6.67 15.42 -9.62
C HIS A 274 6.50 13.97 -9.15
N ALA A 275 5.91 13.72 -7.97
CA ALA A 275 5.57 12.37 -7.55
C ALA A 275 4.53 11.73 -8.46
N LEU A 276 3.48 12.46 -8.83
CA LEU A 276 2.48 11.98 -9.78
C LEU A 276 3.06 11.72 -11.17
N ASP A 277 4.00 12.55 -11.65
CA ASP A 277 4.70 12.32 -12.92
C ASP A 277 5.51 11.01 -12.87
N GLY A 278 6.26 10.78 -11.79
CA GLY A 278 7.04 9.56 -11.58
C GLY A 278 6.16 8.32 -11.49
N MET A 279 5.08 8.40 -10.72
CA MET A 279 4.07 7.34 -10.63
C MET A 279 3.44 7.04 -11.99
N GLY A 280 3.06 8.09 -12.75
CA GLY A 280 2.44 7.95 -14.06
C GLY A 280 3.35 7.27 -15.08
N ASP A 281 4.65 7.60 -15.08
CA ASP A 281 5.66 6.93 -15.90
C ASP A 281 5.82 5.45 -15.50
N ALA A 282 5.87 5.15 -14.20
CA ALA A 282 5.94 3.79 -13.69
C ALA A 282 4.72 2.96 -14.10
N CYS A 283 3.50 3.48 -13.90
CA CYS A 283 2.25 2.82 -14.28
C CYS A 283 2.23 2.47 -15.78
N ARG A 284 2.65 3.41 -16.64
CA ARG A 284 2.72 3.21 -18.09
C ARG A 284 3.76 2.18 -18.51
N ALA A 285 4.93 2.18 -17.88
CA ALA A 285 6.01 1.25 -18.23
C ALA A 285 5.74 -0.19 -17.75
N LEU A 286 5.16 -0.32 -16.55
CA LEU A 286 4.89 -1.60 -15.89
C LEU A 286 3.53 -2.21 -16.26
N ASP A 287 2.70 -1.50 -17.02
CA ASP A 287 1.31 -1.88 -17.34
C ASP A 287 0.50 -2.13 -16.06
N TYR A 288 0.57 -1.16 -15.13
CA TYR A 288 0.04 -1.27 -13.77
C TYR A 288 -0.81 -0.04 -13.43
N PRO A 289 -2.06 0.03 -13.93
CA PRO A 289 -2.89 1.24 -13.88
C PRO A 289 -3.43 1.55 -12.48
N ILE A 290 -3.56 2.84 -12.18
CA ILE A 290 -4.31 3.33 -11.02
C ILE A 290 -5.81 3.18 -11.29
N VAL A 291 -6.53 2.41 -10.47
CA VAL A 291 -7.98 2.17 -10.60
C VAL A 291 -8.81 2.87 -9.54
N SER A 292 -8.19 3.30 -8.45
CA SER A 292 -8.83 4.07 -7.37
C SER A 292 -7.78 4.87 -6.59
N GLY A 293 -8.22 5.67 -5.63
CA GLY A 293 -7.30 6.36 -4.74
C GLY A 293 -7.96 7.31 -3.77
N ASN A 294 -7.13 7.98 -2.98
CA ASN A 294 -7.49 9.01 -2.03
C ASN A 294 -6.46 10.15 -2.06
N VAL A 295 -6.90 11.38 -1.78
CA VAL A 295 -6.02 12.55 -1.67
C VAL A 295 -6.28 13.27 -0.35
N SER A 296 -5.29 13.19 0.54
CA SER A 296 -5.23 13.92 1.81
C SER A 296 -4.20 15.04 1.69
N LEU A 297 -4.67 16.28 1.83
CA LEU A 297 -3.85 17.49 1.75
C LEU A 297 -3.85 18.21 3.10
N TYR A 298 -2.95 19.19 3.26
CA TYR A 298 -2.82 19.96 4.51
C TYR A 298 -2.37 19.12 5.71
N ASN A 299 -1.65 18.02 5.48
CA ASN A 299 -1.01 17.22 6.52
C ASN A 299 0.21 17.96 7.09
N GLU A 300 -0.03 18.97 7.92
CA GLU A 300 1.00 19.74 8.63
C GLU A 300 0.46 20.24 9.98
N SER A 301 1.31 20.32 10.99
CA SER A 301 0.94 20.82 12.32
C SER A 301 1.72 22.07 12.70
N LYS A 302 1.06 23.04 13.33
CA LYS A 302 1.69 24.22 13.95
C LYS A 302 1.87 24.09 15.46
N ALA A 303 1.48 22.94 16.04
CA ALA A 303 1.35 22.77 17.49
C ALA A 303 2.69 22.87 18.26
N THR A 304 3.83 22.71 17.58
CA THR A 304 5.17 22.71 18.19
C THR A 304 5.95 24.00 17.97
N GLY A 305 5.30 25.11 17.57
CA GLY A 305 5.93 26.43 17.42
C GLY A 305 6.71 26.63 16.11
N GLY A 306 6.91 25.57 15.33
CA GLY A 306 7.22 25.60 13.91
C GLY A 306 6.19 24.75 13.16
N GLY A 307 5.73 25.20 11.99
CA GLY A 307 4.89 24.36 11.13
C GLY A 307 5.70 23.15 10.65
N SER A 308 5.32 21.93 11.03
CA SER A 308 5.97 20.69 10.57
C SER A 308 5.08 20.02 9.53
N ALA A 309 5.50 20.07 8.28
CA ALA A 309 4.91 19.28 7.20
C ALA A 309 5.36 17.82 7.32
N ILE A 310 4.50 16.87 6.96
CA ILE A 310 4.91 15.48 6.80
C ILE A 310 5.90 15.34 5.62
N LEU A 311 6.64 14.23 5.59
CA LEU A 311 7.30 13.81 4.36
C LEU A 311 6.23 13.48 3.29
N PRO A 312 6.49 13.80 2.01
CA PRO A 312 5.57 13.42 0.93
C PRO A 312 5.38 11.90 0.91
N THR A 313 4.13 11.45 1.02
CA THR A 313 3.81 10.04 1.20
C THR A 313 2.73 9.61 0.20
N PRO A 314 3.09 9.40 -1.08
CA PRO A 314 2.21 8.85 -2.10
C PRO A 314 2.14 7.31 -1.99
N ALA A 315 1.53 6.79 -0.93
CA ALA A 315 1.51 5.35 -0.68
C ALA A 315 0.72 4.58 -1.74
N ILE A 316 1.24 3.44 -2.18
CA ILE A 316 0.64 2.63 -3.25
C ILE A 316 0.17 1.31 -2.67
N GLY A 317 -1.11 0.99 -2.87
CA GLY A 317 -1.65 -0.34 -2.65
C GLY A 317 -1.74 -1.10 -3.98
N GLY A 318 -1.06 -2.23 -4.08
CA GLY A 318 -1.02 -3.06 -5.28
C GLY A 318 -1.90 -4.30 -5.18
N VAL A 319 -2.52 -4.72 -6.29
CA VAL A 319 -3.19 -6.02 -6.41
C VAL A 319 -2.73 -6.81 -7.61
N GLY A 320 -2.51 -8.10 -7.40
CA GLY A 320 -2.08 -9.05 -8.42
C GLY A 320 -2.89 -10.34 -8.40
N LEU A 321 -2.92 -11.03 -9.53
CA LEU A 321 -3.61 -12.31 -9.68
C LEU A 321 -2.62 -13.45 -9.90
N MET A 322 -2.78 -14.49 -9.10
CA MET A 322 -2.14 -15.78 -9.26
C MET A 322 -3.18 -16.78 -9.80
N LEU A 323 -2.83 -17.49 -10.86
CA LEU A 323 -3.74 -18.47 -11.47
C LEU A 323 -3.71 -19.83 -10.78
N ASP A 324 -2.57 -20.15 -10.18
CA ASP A 324 -2.32 -21.37 -9.45
C ASP A 324 -1.52 -21.03 -8.19
N HIS A 325 -2.16 -21.14 -7.04
CA HIS A 325 -1.56 -20.80 -5.76
C HIS A 325 -0.63 -21.89 -5.21
N GLU A 326 -0.58 -23.07 -5.82
CA GLU A 326 0.31 -24.15 -5.37
C GLU A 326 1.78 -23.88 -5.68
N VAL A 327 2.06 -23.04 -6.69
CA VAL A 327 3.43 -22.66 -7.10
C VAL A 327 3.92 -21.38 -6.42
N MET A 328 3.16 -20.82 -5.47
CA MET A 328 3.50 -19.57 -4.77
C MET A 328 4.90 -19.65 -4.13
N ALA A 329 5.70 -18.58 -4.30
CA ALA A 329 6.96 -18.41 -3.59
C ALA A 329 6.78 -17.61 -2.31
N THR A 330 7.65 -17.87 -1.33
CA THR A 330 7.64 -17.20 -0.02
C THR A 330 9.08 -16.97 0.46
N ILE A 331 9.27 -16.02 1.38
CA ILE A 331 10.61 -15.59 1.85
C ILE A 331 11.44 -16.66 2.59
N PRO A 332 10.89 -17.58 3.41
CA PRO A 332 11.74 -18.45 4.23
C PRO A 332 12.54 -19.42 3.36
N PHE A 333 13.84 -19.56 3.60
CA PHE A 333 14.64 -20.65 3.02
C PHE A 333 13.98 -22.01 3.29
N LYS A 334 14.01 -22.91 2.28
CA LYS A 334 13.30 -24.20 2.35
C LYS A 334 14.18 -25.36 2.77
N ALA A 335 15.47 -25.31 2.43
CA ALA A 335 16.43 -26.36 2.74
C ALA A 335 17.85 -25.78 2.88
N GLU A 336 18.73 -26.54 3.50
CA GLU A 336 20.17 -26.27 3.48
C GLU A 336 20.80 -26.70 2.14
N GLY A 337 21.90 -26.06 1.76
CA GLY A 337 22.68 -26.40 0.58
C GLY A 337 22.09 -25.88 -0.74
N GLU A 338 21.01 -25.11 -0.72
CA GLU A 338 20.47 -24.46 -1.91
C GLU A 338 21.35 -23.27 -2.30
N ALA A 339 21.57 -23.08 -3.60
CA ALA A 339 22.32 -21.93 -4.08
C ALA A 339 21.48 -20.67 -3.96
N ILE A 340 22.11 -19.59 -3.50
CA ILE A 340 21.51 -18.25 -3.36
C ILE A 340 21.98 -17.38 -4.52
N PHE A 341 21.03 -16.76 -5.21
CA PHE A 341 21.29 -15.82 -6.29
C PHE A 341 20.65 -14.47 -6.03
N VAL A 342 21.27 -13.43 -6.55
CA VAL A 342 20.69 -12.10 -6.68
C VAL A 342 20.40 -11.86 -8.15
N ILE A 343 19.14 -11.52 -8.45
CA ILE A 343 18.70 -11.01 -9.74
C ILE A 343 18.76 -9.49 -9.70
N GLY A 344 19.26 -8.88 -10.78
CA GLY A 344 19.45 -7.43 -10.90
C GLY A 344 20.88 -6.98 -10.66
N GLN A 345 21.15 -5.70 -10.96
CA GLN A 345 22.49 -5.10 -10.83
C GLN A 345 22.70 -4.55 -9.43
N ASN A 346 23.93 -4.66 -8.93
CA ASN A 346 24.37 -4.01 -7.70
C ASN A 346 25.14 -2.74 -8.07
N ASN A 347 24.54 -1.58 -7.82
CA ASN A 347 25.17 -0.28 -8.07
C ASN A 347 25.64 0.38 -6.76
N GLY A 348 25.27 -0.19 -5.60
CA GLY A 348 25.69 0.30 -4.30
C GLY A 348 25.02 1.61 -3.90
N HIS A 349 23.73 1.78 -4.18
CA HIS A 349 23.07 3.04 -3.83
C HIS A 349 22.90 3.22 -2.30
N LEU A 350 23.67 4.14 -1.70
CA LEU A 350 23.56 4.51 -0.28
C LEU A 350 22.95 5.90 -0.04
N GLY A 351 22.57 6.61 -1.10
CA GLY A 351 21.85 7.87 -0.94
C GLY A 351 20.51 7.63 -0.26
N GLN A 352 20.18 8.46 0.74
CA GLN A 352 18.95 8.32 1.53
C GLN A 352 18.76 6.94 2.17
N SER A 353 19.81 6.12 2.31
CA SER A 353 19.63 4.75 2.77
C SER A 353 19.44 4.66 4.29
N LEU A 354 18.77 3.61 4.75
CA LEU A 354 18.65 3.30 6.17
C LEU A 354 20.02 3.08 6.81
N TRP A 355 20.97 2.47 6.09
CA TRP A 355 22.33 2.31 6.59
C TRP A 355 23.00 3.67 6.85
N LEU A 356 22.87 4.61 5.93
CA LEU A 356 23.46 5.94 6.11
C LEU A 356 22.81 6.68 7.30
N ARG A 357 21.48 6.60 7.42
CA ARG A 357 20.73 7.23 8.50
C ARG A 357 21.06 6.60 9.86
N GLU A 358 20.97 5.29 9.97
CA GLU A 358 21.12 4.59 11.24
C GLU A 358 22.57 4.46 11.69
N ILE A 359 23.51 4.16 10.78
CA ILE A 359 24.91 3.94 11.14
C ILE A 359 25.65 5.27 11.31
N HIS A 360 25.37 6.25 10.44
CA HIS A 360 26.11 7.51 10.41
C HIS A 360 25.31 8.75 10.85
N GLY A 361 23.99 8.64 11.08
CA GLY A 361 23.16 9.79 11.41
C GLY A 361 23.03 10.79 10.25
N LEU A 362 23.15 10.31 9.01
CA LEU A 362 23.19 11.14 7.81
C LEU A 362 22.04 10.81 6.86
N GLU A 363 21.30 11.85 6.46
CA GLU A 363 20.27 11.80 5.41
C GLU A 363 20.77 12.58 4.19
N ALA A 364 21.71 11.98 3.46
CA ALA A 364 22.41 12.62 2.35
C ALA A 364 22.33 11.76 1.07
N GLY A 365 22.60 12.40 -0.06
CA GLY A 365 22.51 11.77 -1.38
C GLY A 365 21.11 11.84 -1.99
N GLU A 366 21.06 11.50 -3.28
CA GLU A 366 19.82 11.42 -4.06
C GLU A 366 19.04 10.16 -3.69
N ALA A 367 17.75 10.11 -4.05
CA ALA A 367 16.98 8.87 -4.06
C ALA A 367 17.54 7.89 -5.12
N PRO A 368 17.33 6.56 -4.96
CA PRO A 368 17.76 5.59 -5.94
C PRO A 368 17.03 5.78 -7.28
N LYS A 369 17.77 5.62 -8.37
CA LYS A 369 17.18 5.64 -9.71
C LYS A 369 16.48 4.31 -9.99
N VAL A 370 15.25 4.38 -10.49
CA VAL A 370 14.49 3.19 -10.91
C VAL A 370 14.54 3.06 -12.43
N ASP A 371 15.19 2.00 -12.91
CA ASP A 371 15.09 1.58 -14.31
C ASP A 371 13.84 0.70 -14.46
N LEU A 372 12.74 1.31 -14.94
CA LEU A 372 11.45 0.65 -15.11
C LEU A 372 11.50 -0.51 -16.13
N ALA A 373 12.40 -0.45 -17.12
CA ALA A 373 12.55 -1.53 -18.09
C ALA A 373 13.30 -2.72 -17.49
N ALA A 374 14.28 -2.47 -16.60
CA ALA A 374 14.90 -3.52 -15.80
C ALA A 374 13.90 -4.11 -14.79
N GLU A 375 13.19 -3.26 -14.04
CA GLU A 375 12.18 -3.65 -13.04
C GLU A 375 11.15 -4.63 -13.62
N ARG A 376 10.57 -4.27 -14.79
CA ARG A 376 9.63 -5.13 -15.50
C ARG A 376 10.24 -6.48 -15.88
N ARG A 377 11.41 -6.47 -16.54
CA ARG A 377 12.07 -7.69 -17.02
C ARG A 377 12.44 -8.61 -15.86
N HIS A 378 12.94 -8.06 -14.76
CA HIS A 378 13.33 -8.84 -13.59
C HIS A 378 12.10 -9.46 -12.91
N GLY A 379 11.03 -8.69 -12.71
CA GLY A 379 9.78 -9.22 -12.13
C GLY A 379 9.10 -10.29 -13.00
N GLU A 380 9.06 -10.08 -14.33
CA GLU A 380 8.55 -11.09 -15.26
C GLU A 380 9.38 -12.38 -15.23
N PHE A 381 10.70 -12.27 -15.17
CA PHE A 381 11.61 -13.42 -15.07
C PHE A 381 11.48 -14.17 -13.75
N VAL A 382 11.40 -13.46 -12.61
CA VAL A 382 11.18 -14.08 -11.30
C VAL A 382 9.87 -14.88 -11.30
N ARG A 383 8.78 -14.30 -11.81
CA ARG A 383 7.50 -15.01 -11.93
C ARG A 383 7.58 -16.24 -12.83
N GLU A 384 8.36 -16.18 -13.91
CA GLU A 384 8.61 -17.34 -14.77
C GLU A 384 9.35 -18.45 -14.00
N LEU A 385 10.39 -18.11 -13.23
CA LEU A 385 11.12 -19.10 -12.41
C LEU A 385 10.21 -19.76 -11.37
N ILE A 386 9.35 -18.97 -10.72
CA ILE A 386 8.35 -19.44 -9.75
C ILE A 386 7.37 -20.40 -10.43
N ALA A 387 6.77 -20.00 -11.54
CA ALA A 387 5.81 -20.83 -12.29
C ALA A 387 6.43 -22.15 -12.82
N GLN A 388 7.75 -22.16 -13.08
CA GLN A 388 8.50 -23.35 -13.49
C GLN A 388 8.95 -24.22 -12.31
N GLY A 389 8.72 -23.81 -11.06
CA GLY A 389 9.19 -24.50 -9.86
C GLY A 389 10.72 -24.54 -9.74
N LYS A 390 11.42 -23.57 -10.34
CA LYS A 390 12.89 -23.51 -10.36
C LYS A 390 13.48 -22.82 -9.14
N VAL A 391 12.68 -22.08 -8.39
CA VAL A 391 13.09 -21.38 -7.17
C VAL A 391 12.27 -21.88 -6.00
N SER A 392 12.92 -21.99 -4.83
CA SER A 392 12.33 -22.51 -3.60
C SER A 392 11.89 -21.39 -2.64
N ALA A 393 12.65 -20.28 -2.60
CA ALA A 393 12.30 -19.06 -1.88
C ALA A 393 12.67 -17.84 -2.74
N VAL A 394 11.91 -16.77 -2.55
CA VAL A 394 12.09 -15.48 -3.23
C VAL A 394 11.83 -14.38 -2.23
N HIS A 395 12.62 -13.32 -2.30
CA HIS A 395 12.41 -12.08 -1.54
C HIS A 395 12.93 -10.91 -2.36
N ASP A 396 12.28 -9.76 -2.28
CA ASP A 396 12.77 -8.51 -2.86
C ASP A 396 14.03 -7.98 -2.11
N VAL A 397 14.73 -7.01 -2.72
CA VAL A 397 15.78 -6.23 -2.02
C VAL A 397 15.34 -4.77 -2.02
N SER A 398 14.98 -4.30 -0.85
CA SER A 398 14.38 -2.99 -0.60
C SER A 398 15.12 -2.26 0.53
N ASP A 399 14.39 -1.88 1.58
CA ASP A 399 14.88 -1.07 2.69
C ASP A 399 16.03 -1.78 3.43
N GLY A 400 17.17 -1.10 3.57
CA GLY A 400 18.36 -1.65 4.22
C GLY A 400 19.19 -2.65 3.37
N GLY A 401 18.73 -3.00 2.16
CA GLY A 401 19.52 -3.69 1.16
C GLY A 401 19.72 -5.20 1.36
N LEU A 402 20.71 -5.74 0.65
CA LEU A 402 20.87 -7.19 0.44
C LEU A 402 21.03 -8.00 1.74
N LEU A 403 21.84 -7.54 2.69
CA LEU A 403 22.06 -8.27 3.94
C LEU A 403 20.83 -8.30 4.83
N VAL A 404 20.02 -7.24 4.82
CA VAL A 404 18.76 -7.19 5.57
C VAL A 404 17.79 -8.23 5.00
N ALA A 405 17.56 -8.22 3.68
CA ALA A 405 16.68 -9.19 3.04
C ALA A 405 17.14 -10.65 3.28
N LEU A 406 18.44 -10.95 3.18
CA LEU A 406 18.96 -12.28 3.52
C LEU A 406 18.71 -12.68 4.98
N ALA A 407 18.86 -11.72 5.89
CA ALA A 407 18.61 -11.94 7.31
C ALA A 407 17.11 -12.15 7.58
N GLU A 408 16.20 -11.46 6.91
CA GLU A 408 14.75 -11.71 6.99
C GLU A 408 14.39 -13.13 6.54
N MET A 409 14.94 -13.58 5.40
CA MET A 409 14.77 -14.97 4.93
C MET A 409 15.31 -16.00 5.94
N ALA A 410 16.47 -15.73 6.54
CA ALA A 410 17.10 -16.59 7.52
C ALA A 410 16.33 -16.63 8.85
N MET A 411 15.87 -15.47 9.34
CA MET A 411 15.05 -15.35 10.55
C MET A 411 13.69 -16.03 10.37
N SER A 412 13.08 -15.94 9.20
CA SER A 412 11.77 -16.54 8.92
C SER A 412 11.83 -18.07 8.83
N SER A 413 12.94 -18.62 8.32
CA SER A 413 13.14 -20.08 8.18
C SER A 413 13.82 -20.75 9.39
N GLY A 414 14.66 -20.01 10.12
CA GLY A 414 15.61 -20.60 11.08
C GLY A 414 16.82 -21.26 10.43
N ILE A 415 17.00 -21.12 9.12
CA ILE A 415 18.14 -21.63 8.35
C ILE A 415 19.05 -20.45 8.00
N GLY A 416 20.35 -20.59 8.22
CA GLY A 416 21.34 -19.56 7.93
C GLY A 416 21.73 -19.48 6.45
N CYS A 417 22.80 -18.73 6.18
CA CYS A 417 23.44 -18.74 4.88
C CYS A 417 24.95 -18.47 4.99
N GLN A 418 25.67 -18.96 4.00
CA GLN A 418 27.10 -18.78 3.78
C GLN A 418 27.28 -17.97 2.51
N LEU A 419 27.75 -16.72 2.65
CA LEU A 419 27.93 -15.78 1.56
C LEU A 419 29.39 -15.80 1.09
N GLU A 420 29.56 -15.80 -0.23
CA GLU A 420 30.85 -15.86 -0.92
C GLU A 420 31.26 -14.47 -1.44
N GLU A 421 30.29 -13.67 -1.89
CA GLU A 421 30.52 -12.38 -2.56
C GLU A 421 29.72 -11.23 -1.93
N ILE A 422 30.15 -10.77 -0.75
CA ILE A 422 29.74 -9.47 -0.17
C ILE A 422 31.01 -8.76 0.29
N GLY A 423 31.29 -7.61 -0.32
CA GLY A 423 32.61 -6.97 -0.26
C GLY A 423 32.70 -5.74 0.63
N ASP A 424 31.60 -4.99 0.79
CA ASP A 424 31.58 -3.68 1.46
C ASP A 424 30.14 -3.23 1.80
N GLN A 425 30.01 -2.07 2.44
CA GLN A 425 28.72 -1.47 2.78
C GLN A 425 27.82 -1.18 1.58
N PHE A 426 28.42 -0.90 0.41
CA PHE A 426 27.67 -0.61 -0.82
C PHE A 426 26.96 -1.86 -1.31
N THR A 427 27.67 -2.99 -1.34
CA THR A 427 27.11 -4.27 -1.77
C THR A 427 26.19 -4.91 -0.72
N ALA A 428 26.46 -4.66 0.56
CA ALA A 428 25.71 -5.19 1.69
C ALA A 428 24.38 -4.47 1.95
N PHE A 429 24.41 -3.13 1.93
CA PHE A 429 23.30 -2.27 2.39
C PHE A 429 22.83 -1.26 1.35
N GLY A 430 23.34 -1.35 0.12
CA GLY A 430 22.85 -0.56 -1.00
C GLY A 430 21.39 -0.89 -1.33
N GLU A 431 20.56 0.14 -1.44
CA GLU A 431 19.12 0.06 -1.70
C GLU A 431 18.83 0.21 -3.21
N ASP A 432 19.58 -0.56 -4.01
CA ASP A 432 19.43 -0.59 -5.45
C ASP A 432 18.09 -1.23 -5.84
N GLN A 433 17.45 -0.67 -6.87
CA GLN A 433 16.10 -1.05 -7.27
C GLN A 433 16.08 -2.20 -8.28
N GLY A 434 14.95 -2.89 -8.36
CA GLY A 434 14.71 -3.99 -9.30
C GLY A 434 15.48 -5.26 -8.97
N ARG A 435 15.67 -5.56 -7.68
CA ARG A 435 16.49 -6.68 -7.22
C ARG A 435 15.67 -7.70 -6.46
N TYR A 436 16.05 -8.97 -6.62
CA TYR A 436 15.44 -10.09 -5.91
C TYR A 436 16.53 -11.05 -5.44
N ILE A 437 16.34 -11.65 -4.26
CA ILE A 437 17.05 -12.84 -3.83
C ILE A 437 16.20 -14.05 -4.22
N VAL A 438 16.84 -15.06 -4.80
CA VAL A 438 16.20 -16.36 -5.06
C VAL A 438 17.08 -17.50 -4.57
N THR A 439 16.46 -18.55 -4.04
CA THR A 439 17.14 -19.81 -3.72
C THR A 439 16.71 -20.93 -4.66
N SER A 440 17.62 -21.84 -4.99
CA SER A 440 17.31 -22.95 -5.89
C SER A 440 18.16 -24.20 -5.60
N ALA A 441 17.48 -25.35 -5.53
CA ALA A 441 18.12 -26.67 -5.55
C ALA A 441 18.50 -27.15 -6.97
N VAL A 442 17.97 -26.52 -8.01
CA VAL A 442 18.17 -26.87 -9.43
C VAL A 442 18.82 -25.72 -10.19
N ALA A 443 19.73 -25.00 -9.51
CA ALA A 443 20.39 -23.80 -9.98
C ALA A 443 21.01 -23.95 -11.39
N ASP A 444 21.61 -25.10 -11.68
CA ASP A 444 22.24 -25.41 -12.98
C ASP A 444 21.26 -25.41 -14.16
N THR A 445 19.94 -25.43 -13.89
CA THR A 445 18.88 -25.40 -14.90
C THR A 445 18.37 -23.98 -15.21
N ILE A 446 18.80 -22.97 -14.46
CA ILE A 446 18.36 -21.59 -14.63
C ILE A 446 19.19 -20.93 -15.73
N GLN A 447 18.50 -20.40 -16.74
CA GLN A 447 19.11 -19.58 -17.78
C GLN A 447 18.68 -18.14 -17.56
N ALA A 448 19.63 -17.26 -17.27
CA ALA A 448 19.35 -15.88 -16.88
C ALA A 448 18.73 -15.02 -18.01
N ALA A 449 18.57 -15.54 -19.24
CA ALA A 449 17.89 -14.85 -20.35
C ALA A 449 18.38 -13.40 -20.63
N GLY A 450 19.66 -13.11 -20.37
CA GLY A 450 20.23 -11.76 -20.51
C GLY A 450 19.94 -10.79 -19.35
N ILE A 451 19.37 -11.30 -18.25
CA ILE A 451 19.16 -10.59 -16.99
C ILE A 451 20.39 -10.80 -16.09
N PRO A 452 20.92 -9.75 -15.44
CA PRO A 452 21.97 -9.89 -14.45
C PRO A 452 21.54 -10.83 -13.31
N MET A 453 22.32 -11.88 -13.09
CA MET A 453 22.05 -12.88 -12.06
C MET A 453 23.39 -13.39 -11.51
N THR A 454 23.64 -13.16 -10.22
CA THR A 454 24.91 -13.49 -9.57
C THR A 454 24.67 -14.49 -8.45
N ARG A 455 25.42 -15.59 -8.42
CA ARG A 455 25.43 -16.52 -7.27
C ARG A 455 26.22 -15.88 -6.15
N ILE A 456 25.62 -15.74 -4.97
CA ILE A 456 26.24 -15.07 -3.83
C ILE A 456 26.53 -16.00 -2.66
N GLY A 457 26.07 -17.25 -2.69
CA GLY A 457 26.31 -18.19 -1.60
C GLY A 457 25.41 -19.42 -1.59
N THR A 458 25.27 -20.01 -0.41
CA THR A 458 24.42 -21.18 -0.15
C THR A 458 23.67 -21.05 1.17
N THR A 459 22.47 -21.61 1.25
CA THR A 459 21.72 -21.73 2.51
C THR A 459 22.35 -22.78 3.44
N GLY A 460 22.19 -22.61 4.75
CA GLY A 460 22.61 -23.59 5.76
C GLY A 460 23.12 -22.97 7.06
N GLY A 461 23.11 -23.77 8.13
CA GLY A 461 23.61 -23.35 9.44
C GLY A 461 22.61 -22.48 10.21
N ASN A 462 23.09 -21.72 11.19
CA ASN A 462 22.26 -20.94 12.12
C ASN A 462 22.68 -19.47 12.23
N ALA A 463 23.40 -18.96 11.23
CA ALA A 463 23.91 -17.60 11.16
C ALA A 463 23.87 -17.09 9.72
N VAL A 464 23.84 -15.77 9.56
CA VAL A 464 24.20 -15.11 8.31
C VAL A 464 25.71 -14.91 8.35
N PHE A 465 26.43 -15.69 7.55
CA PHE A 465 27.88 -15.65 7.45
C PHE A 465 28.30 -14.96 6.15
N GLY A 466 29.27 -14.05 6.22
CA GLY A 466 29.95 -13.52 5.05
C GLY A 466 31.43 -13.27 5.31
N PRO A 467 32.16 -12.74 4.32
CA PRO A 467 33.59 -12.45 4.46
C PRO A 467 33.84 -11.48 5.63
N GLY A 468 34.42 -11.99 6.72
CA GLY A 468 34.81 -11.17 7.89
C GLY A 468 33.72 -10.94 8.95
N PHE A 469 32.52 -11.50 8.80
CA PHE A 469 31.46 -11.40 9.81
C PHE A 469 30.61 -12.68 9.91
N SER A 470 29.98 -12.87 11.06
CA SER A 470 29.04 -13.97 11.30
C SER A 470 28.03 -13.55 12.35
N VAL A 471 26.77 -13.41 11.96
CA VAL A 471 25.70 -12.98 12.88
C VAL A 471 24.72 -14.14 13.11
N PRO A 472 24.61 -14.67 14.34
CA PRO A 472 23.65 -15.72 14.66
C PRO A 472 22.20 -15.26 14.41
N ILE A 473 21.36 -16.16 13.89
CA ILE A 473 19.92 -15.88 13.68
C ILE A 473 19.24 -15.48 14.99
N ALA A 474 19.65 -16.07 16.11
CA ALA A 474 19.11 -15.71 17.43
C ALA A 474 19.37 -14.24 17.79
N THR A 475 20.56 -13.72 17.46
CA THR A 475 20.90 -12.31 17.69
C THR A 475 20.07 -11.39 16.79
N LEU A 476 19.87 -11.76 15.53
CA LEU A 476 19.05 -11.01 14.59
C LEU A 476 17.59 -10.95 15.05
N ARG A 477 17.00 -12.08 15.45
CA ARG A 477 15.62 -12.14 15.95
C ARG A 477 15.42 -11.27 17.20
N GLU A 478 16.35 -11.35 18.15
CA GLU A 478 16.26 -10.52 19.36
C GLU A 478 16.27 -9.04 19.02
N ALA A 479 17.16 -8.59 18.12
CA ALA A 479 17.17 -7.20 17.67
C ALA A 479 15.88 -6.82 16.92
N ASN A 480 15.40 -7.69 16.03
CA ASN A 480 14.22 -7.42 15.20
C ASN A 480 12.92 -7.30 16.00
N GLU A 481 12.78 -8.10 17.07
CA GLU A 481 11.59 -8.11 17.92
C GLU A 481 11.65 -7.06 19.04
N ALA A 482 12.80 -6.42 19.27
CA ALA A 482 13.00 -5.53 20.40
C ALA A 482 12.17 -4.24 20.32
N PHE A 483 12.13 -3.58 19.15
CA PHE A 483 11.58 -2.22 19.06
C PHE A 483 10.14 -2.10 19.57
N PHE A 484 9.19 -2.86 19.00
CA PHE A 484 7.79 -2.73 19.40
C PHE A 484 7.51 -3.28 20.80
N ARG A 485 8.21 -4.34 21.19
CA ARG A 485 8.13 -4.88 22.57
C ARG A 485 8.53 -3.80 23.56
N ASP A 486 9.70 -3.20 23.37
CA ASP A 486 10.26 -2.22 24.30
C ASP A 486 9.49 -0.88 24.26
N TRP A 487 8.94 -0.49 23.10
CA TRP A 487 8.18 0.76 22.95
C TRP A 487 6.76 0.69 23.48
N MET A 488 6.09 -0.48 23.36
CA MET A 488 4.69 -0.63 23.77
C MET A 488 4.54 -1.19 25.19
N GLU A 489 5.51 -1.97 25.68
CA GLU A 489 5.47 -2.59 27.02
C GLU A 489 6.31 -1.83 28.06
N GLY A 490 7.19 -0.91 27.62
CA GLY A 490 7.99 -0.02 28.46
C GLY A 490 7.33 1.33 28.67
#